data_AF-A0A970A4T8-F1
#
_entry.id   AF-A0A970A4T8-F1
#
_cell.length_a   1.000
_cell.length_b   1.000
_cell.length_c   1.000
_cell.angle_alpha   90.00
_cell.angle_beta   90.00
_cell.angle_gamma   90.00
#
_symmetry.space_group_name_H-M   'P 1'
#
loop_
_entity.id
_entity.type
_entity.pdbx_description
1 polymer ?
#
loop_
_entity_poly.entity_id
_entity_poly.type
_entity_poly.pdbx_seq_one_letter_code
_entity_poly.pdbx_strand_id
1 'polypeptide(L)'
;MSGLAPKKEIHEFALKWLDKFRDRSINQTELFDCLLGEECAALGFSLEYAPEFSGRYGEMANNHEEVKQTISEFRSLHFLTSAIYALWKYFNYWAFKDEETFQPQNREWFILAFEHLASLTESNPYTFEGTLRKIRITTYGAVCLGPHLIGKEIEQRLTITRQGRVWFSAYNHTDTSKEDKTARTKNFKINKALAENLLKIFEEYFAYTSHIGPPGCDAGYWNLELTNRDGKTYNYSHPIDNYFDHNGTDLSQLIRESLDIPNLWVFDCNSYDNGEITKFTLDYRRLAKIHPDEIAKDPLSRYLSWDYSEQLILDREAGTIEYFQNVGPGCKISHKFEMKEAVKSLMDDFGIFANEGFFTDIEGNPDDAIDASDETKDYKLTIDYKNAPQLLIEGSYDKNGLPKHFEKIATKLSDFMLYYGIGDILNPDIYGKPKRRKSDYILCSVTFSKGYKTYYYLTDDDSIKIGDLVYVPVGSDGHEAVVKVVKIDYFNEEELPLPLERTKKILRKVKTTSETGSKV
;
A
#
# COMPACT_ATOMS: atom_id res chain seq x y z
N MET A 1 7.45 35.86 3.76
CA MET A 1 7.98 34.54 4.14
C MET A 1 8.86 34.09 2.99
N SER A 2 10.19 34.09 3.19
CA SER A 2 11.15 33.69 2.16
C SER A 2 11.04 32.17 1.95
N GLY A 3 10.71 31.74 0.74
CA GLY A 3 10.81 30.32 0.36
C GLY A 3 12.27 29.88 0.29
N LEU A 4 12.49 28.56 0.21
CA LEU A 4 13.81 27.98 -0.05
C LEU A 4 14.44 28.60 -1.31
N ALA A 5 15.76 28.79 -1.26
CA ALA A 5 16.55 29.24 -2.41
C ALA A 5 16.49 28.24 -3.59
N PRO A 6 16.88 28.66 -4.81
CA PRO A 6 16.94 27.77 -5.97
C PRO A 6 17.77 26.50 -5.72
N LYS A 7 17.32 25.36 -6.27
CA LYS A 7 17.94 24.03 -6.12
C LYS A 7 19.45 24.04 -6.40
N LYS A 8 19.89 24.82 -7.39
CA LYS A 8 21.31 25.00 -7.73
C LYS A 8 22.13 25.62 -6.59
N GLU A 9 21.61 26.66 -5.94
CA GLU A 9 22.30 27.33 -4.83
C GLU A 9 22.39 26.39 -3.61
N ILE A 10 21.33 25.63 -3.36
CA ILE A 10 21.32 24.62 -2.29
C ILE A 10 22.29 23.47 -2.61
N HIS A 11 22.41 23.07 -3.88
CA HIS A 11 23.37 22.06 -4.32
C HIS A 11 24.83 22.51 -4.11
N GLU A 12 25.15 23.73 -4.53
CA GLU A 12 26.48 24.32 -4.34
C GLU A 12 26.82 24.44 -2.85
N PHE A 13 25.85 24.85 -2.03
CA PHE A 13 25.98 24.86 -0.57
C PHE A 13 26.23 23.47 0.00
N ALA A 14 25.47 22.46 -0.43
CA ALA A 14 25.60 21.08 0.03
C ALA A 14 27.00 20.52 -0.26
N LEU A 15 27.50 20.70 -1.49
CA LEU A 15 28.85 20.27 -1.88
C LEU A 15 29.94 21.00 -1.08
N LYS A 16 29.83 22.32 -0.94
CA LYS A 16 30.80 23.13 -0.18
C LYS A 16 30.93 22.65 1.27
N TRP A 17 29.81 22.42 1.96
CA TRP A 17 29.83 21.99 3.35
C TRP A 17 30.16 20.51 3.48
N LEU A 18 29.77 19.67 2.52
CA LEU A 18 30.21 18.28 2.46
C LEU A 18 31.74 18.17 2.41
N ASP A 19 32.40 18.96 1.55
CA ASP A 19 33.86 18.95 1.43
C ASP A 19 34.54 19.38 2.74
N LYS A 20 34.04 20.45 3.38
CA LYS A 20 34.51 20.88 4.71
C LYS A 20 34.35 19.79 5.76
N PHE A 21 33.17 19.18 5.83
CA PHE A 21 32.88 18.12 6.81
C PHE A 21 33.67 16.83 6.53
N ARG A 22 34.09 16.55 5.30
CA ARG A 22 34.98 15.41 4.97
C ARG A 22 36.46 15.68 5.26
N ASP A 23 36.90 16.93 5.26
CA ASP A 23 38.31 17.29 5.50
C ASP A 23 38.73 17.08 6.97
N ARG A 24 39.35 15.93 7.25
CA ARG A 24 39.80 15.53 8.59
C ARG A 24 40.80 16.49 9.24
N SER A 25 41.39 17.43 8.49
CA SER A 25 42.31 18.44 9.03
C SER A 25 41.62 19.66 9.64
N ILE A 26 40.35 19.92 9.29
CA ILE A 26 39.58 21.05 9.82
C ILE A 26 39.16 20.77 11.26
N ASN A 27 39.37 21.75 12.13
CA ASN A 27 38.98 21.70 13.54
C ASN A 27 37.45 21.73 13.66
N GLN A 28 36.87 20.89 14.53
CA GLN A 28 35.43 20.85 14.73
C GLN A 28 34.81 22.19 15.14
N THR A 29 35.56 23.03 15.85
CA THR A 29 35.13 24.38 16.23
C THR A 29 34.94 25.31 15.02
N GLU A 30 35.63 25.05 13.90
CA GLU A 30 35.49 25.79 12.64
C GLU A 30 34.33 25.25 11.78
N LEU A 31 33.93 23.99 11.95
CA LEU A 31 32.79 23.39 11.24
C LEU A 31 31.43 23.84 11.78
N PHE A 32 31.40 24.15 13.08
CA PHE A 32 30.21 24.57 13.80
C PHE A 32 30.27 26.06 14.17
N ASP A 33 30.95 26.89 13.38
CA ASP A 33 30.92 28.33 13.58
C ASP A 33 29.56 28.95 13.15
N CYS A 34 29.42 30.27 13.30
CA CYS A 34 28.19 30.97 12.91
C CYS A 34 27.94 30.97 11.39
N LEU A 35 28.97 30.70 10.58
CA LEU A 35 28.91 30.78 9.12
C LEU A 35 27.94 29.76 8.52
N LEU A 36 27.93 28.53 9.03
CA LEU A 36 26.99 27.50 8.56
C LEU A 36 25.54 27.94 8.78
N GLY A 37 25.23 28.46 9.97
CA GLY A 37 23.87 28.91 10.28
C GLY A 37 23.44 30.16 9.51
N GLU A 38 24.36 31.09 9.26
CA GLU A 38 24.11 32.27 8.43
C GLU A 38 23.81 31.87 6.98
N GLU A 39 24.56 30.94 6.41
CA GLU A 39 24.32 30.43 5.05
C GLU A 39 23.02 29.62 4.96
N CYS A 40 22.71 28.78 5.97
CA CYS A 40 21.40 28.11 6.06
C CYS A 40 20.25 29.12 6.07
N ALA A 41 20.34 30.17 6.90
CA ALA A 41 19.31 31.19 6.97
C ALA A 41 19.17 31.98 5.66
N ALA A 42 20.28 32.29 4.99
CA ALA A 42 20.29 32.96 3.68
C ALA A 42 19.62 32.13 2.58
N LEU A 43 19.76 30.80 2.64
CA LEU A 43 19.11 29.86 1.72
C LEU A 43 17.64 29.56 2.08
N GLY A 44 17.12 30.18 3.15
CA GLY A 44 15.74 30.02 3.59
C GLY A 44 15.48 28.74 4.36
N PHE A 45 16.50 28.12 4.97
CA PHE A 45 16.29 26.96 5.85
C PHE A 45 15.51 27.42 7.08
N SER A 46 14.40 26.75 7.39
CA SER A 46 13.51 27.15 8.47
C SER A 46 13.50 26.11 9.59
N LEU A 47 13.06 26.53 10.78
CA LEU A 47 12.81 25.60 11.90
C LEU A 47 11.35 25.16 11.95
N GLU A 48 10.56 25.45 10.92
CA GLU A 48 9.12 25.21 10.88
C GLU A 48 8.78 23.74 11.04
N TYR A 49 9.58 22.86 10.42
CA TYR A 49 9.44 21.40 10.50
C TYR A 49 10.30 20.76 11.60
N ALA A 50 11.02 21.55 12.40
CA ALA A 50 11.85 21.04 13.48
C ALA A 50 11.07 20.29 14.58
N PRO A 51 9.83 20.69 14.97
CA PRO A 51 9.03 19.93 15.93
C PRO A 51 8.67 18.53 15.41
N GLU A 52 8.33 18.38 14.13
CA GLU A 52 8.03 17.08 13.51
C GLU A 52 9.28 16.21 13.43
N PHE A 53 10.44 16.81 13.13
CA PHE A 53 11.74 16.15 13.24
C PHE A 53 12.01 15.65 14.67
N SER A 54 11.80 16.50 15.69
CA SER A 54 11.98 16.10 17.09
C SER A 54 10.93 15.11 17.61
N GLY A 55 9.71 15.14 17.08
CA GLY A 55 8.62 14.24 17.48
C GLY A 55 8.75 12.85 16.87
N ARG A 56 9.21 12.76 15.61
CA ARG A 56 9.50 11.46 14.96
C ARG A 56 10.86 10.88 15.36
N TYR A 57 11.85 11.73 15.61
CA TYR A 57 13.25 11.31 15.67
C TYR A 57 14.01 11.85 16.91
N GLY A 58 13.32 12.47 17.88
CA GLY A 58 13.95 13.06 19.07
C GLY A 58 14.71 12.06 19.95
N GLU A 59 14.27 10.79 19.98
CA GLU A 59 15.05 9.70 20.60
C GLU A 59 16.21 9.22 19.69
N MET A 60 16.03 9.27 18.37
CA MET A 60 16.99 8.81 17.34
C MET A 60 18.12 9.80 17.06
N ALA A 61 17.92 11.10 17.31
CA ALA A 61 18.95 12.13 17.12
C ALA A 61 20.21 11.88 17.97
N ASN A 62 20.07 11.06 19.03
CA ASN A 62 21.17 10.62 19.89
C ASN A 62 21.75 9.24 19.49
N ASN A 63 21.20 8.56 18.48
CA ASN A 63 21.62 7.22 18.03
C ASN A 63 22.05 7.22 16.54
N HIS A 64 23.36 7.34 16.34
CA HIS A 64 24.00 7.51 15.02
C HIS A 64 23.80 6.35 14.04
N GLU A 65 23.63 5.11 14.50
CA GLU A 65 23.41 3.95 13.61
C GLU A 65 21.98 3.90 13.05
N GLU A 66 21.00 4.42 13.80
CA GLU A 66 19.62 4.50 13.33
C GLU A 66 19.49 5.58 12.26
N VAL A 67 20.08 6.76 12.48
CA VAL A 67 19.96 7.86 11.51
C VAL A 67 20.63 7.57 10.16
N LYS A 68 21.72 6.78 10.15
CA LYS A 68 22.32 6.24 8.91
C LYS A 68 21.34 5.43 8.07
N GLN A 69 20.41 4.72 8.71
CA GLN A 69 19.43 3.89 8.02
C GLN A 69 18.21 4.70 7.55
N THR A 70 17.88 5.78 8.26
CA THR A 70 16.69 6.60 8.00
C THR A 70 16.93 7.76 7.04
N ILE A 71 18.17 8.22 6.85
CA ILE A 71 18.43 9.45 6.05
C ILE A 71 17.97 9.35 4.59
N SER A 72 17.96 8.14 4.03
CA SER A 72 17.47 7.85 2.67
C SER A 72 15.95 7.97 2.53
N GLU A 73 15.20 7.94 3.64
CA GLU A 73 13.74 8.14 3.67
C GLU A 73 13.35 9.61 3.51
N PHE A 74 14.29 10.54 3.76
CA PHE A 74 14.06 11.98 3.65
C PHE A 74 13.98 12.39 2.17
N ARG A 75 12.79 12.32 1.57
CA ARG A 75 12.57 12.78 0.18
C ARG A 75 12.21 14.26 0.07
N SER A 76 11.86 14.90 1.18
CA SER A 76 11.50 16.33 1.22
C SER A 76 12.71 17.22 1.50
N LEU A 77 12.99 18.15 0.58
CA LEU A 77 14.04 19.15 0.73
C LEU A 77 13.78 20.04 1.95
N HIS A 78 12.52 20.43 2.19
CA HIS A 78 12.14 21.25 3.35
C HIS A 78 12.44 20.53 4.67
N PHE A 79 12.17 19.23 4.73
CA PHE A 79 12.39 18.46 5.95
C PHE A 79 13.88 18.27 6.24
N LEU A 80 14.67 17.90 5.22
CA LEU A 80 16.11 17.69 5.37
C LEU A 80 16.86 19.00 5.70
N THR A 81 16.52 20.10 5.02
CA THR A 81 17.12 21.42 5.30
C THR A 81 16.75 21.94 6.69
N SER A 82 15.52 21.70 7.15
CA SER A 82 15.10 22.03 8.52
C SER A 82 15.84 21.20 9.58
N ALA A 83 16.06 19.91 9.31
CA ALA A 83 16.81 19.03 10.20
C ALA A 83 18.27 19.47 10.36
N ILE A 84 18.95 19.76 9.24
CA ILE A 84 20.34 20.28 9.23
C ILE A 84 20.43 21.56 10.05
N TYR A 85 19.50 22.49 9.84
CA TYR A 85 19.52 23.78 10.53
C TYR A 85 19.19 23.66 12.02
N ALA A 86 18.26 22.78 12.39
CA ALA A 86 17.89 22.51 13.78
C ALA A 86 19.04 21.88 14.56
N LEU A 87 19.72 20.89 14.00
CA LEU A 87 20.85 20.22 14.65
C LEU A 87 22.07 21.13 14.77
N TRP A 88 22.40 21.91 13.74
CA TRP A 88 23.46 22.92 13.86
C TRP A 88 23.18 23.91 15.01
N LYS A 89 21.92 24.38 15.12
CA LYS A 89 21.51 25.33 16.18
C LYS A 89 21.55 24.69 17.57
N TYR A 90 21.20 23.41 17.69
CA TYR A 90 21.34 22.66 18.93
C TYR A 90 22.80 22.61 19.39
N PHE A 91 23.72 22.20 18.51
CA PHE A 91 25.15 22.10 18.84
C PHE A 91 25.81 23.46 19.14
N ASN A 92 25.32 24.54 18.53
CA ASN A 92 25.88 25.88 18.75
C ASN A 92 25.36 26.60 20.00
N TYR A 93 24.09 26.40 20.37
CA TYR A 93 23.42 27.22 21.39
C TYR A 93 22.97 26.44 22.63
N TRP A 94 22.81 25.12 22.54
CA TRP A 94 22.14 24.32 23.59
C TRP A 94 23.02 23.21 24.15
N ALA A 95 23.89 22.63 23.34
CA ALA A 95 24.91 21.73 23.84
C ALA A 95 25.97 22.54 24.59
N PHE A 96 25.93 22.48 25.92
CA PHE A 96 26.98 23.05 26.76
C PHE A 96 28.33 22.44 26.34
N LYS A 97 29.37 23.28 26.23
CA LYS A 97 30.72 22.95 25.71
C LYS A 97 31.47 21.90 26.54
N ASP A 98 30.91 20.70 26.65
CA ASP A 98 31.57 19.52 27.18
C ASP A 98 31.95 18.60 26.01
N GLU A 99 33.03 17.85 26.19
CA GLU A 99 33.69 16.99 25.18
C GLU A 99 32.75 15.96 24.50
N GLU A 100 31.55 15.74 25.04
CA GLU A 100 30.48 14.91 24.45
C GLU A 100 29.78 15.53 23.22
N THR A 101 29.93 16.85 22.99
CA THR A 101 29.27 17.57 21.89
C THR A 101 29.92 17.30 20.52
N PHE A 102 31.18 16.86 20.54
CA PHE A 102 32.08 16.80 19.38
C PHE A 102 32.54 15.37 19.07
N GLN A 103 31.64 14.41 19.24
CA GLN A 103 31.91 13.02 18.90
C GLN A 103 32.05 12.86 17.37
N PRO A 104 32.99 12.04 16.86
CA PRO A 104 33.16 11.75 15.43
C PRO A 104 31.86 11.37 14.70
N GLN A 105 30.91 10.78 15.43
CA GLN A 105 29.58 10.41 14.99
C GLN A 105 28.77 11.63 14.51
N ASN A 106 28.80 12.74 15.23
CA ASN A 106 28.06 13.96 14.84
C ASN A 106 28.58 14.50 13.49
N ARG A 107 29.88 14.42 13.27
CA ARG A 107 30.50 14.80 11.99
C ARG A 107 30.04 13.90 10.84
N GLU A 108 29.97 12.59 11.06
CA GLU A 108 29.47 11.64 10.07
C GLU A 108 27.99 11.89 9.71
N TRP A 109 27.17 12.36 10.66
CA TRP A 109 25.78 12.68 10.38
C TRP A 109 25.66 13.83 9.37
N PHE A 110 26.39 14.93 9.60
CA PHE A 110 26.39 16.05 8.67
C PHE A 110 26.94 15.66 7.29
N ILE A 111 27.96 14.79 7.24
CA ILE A 111 28.46 14.25 5.96
C ILE A 111 27.33 13.56 5.20
N LEU A 112 26.60 12.65 5.83
CA LEU A 112 25.49 11.92 5.19
C LEU A 112 24.33 12.85 4.80
N ALA A 113 24.01 13.82 5.66
CA ALA A 113 22.95 14.78 5.40
C ALA A 113 23.27 15.68 4.20
N PHE A 114 24.52 16.15 4.09
CA PHE A 114 24.97 16.93 2.94
C PHE A 114 25.14 16.08 1.69
N GLU A 115 25.56 14.82 1.78
CA GLU A 115 25.57 13.87 0.65
C GLU A 115 24.17 13.66 0.09
N HIS A 116 23.19 13.41 0.96
CA HIS A 116 21.81 13.20 0.55
C HIS A 116 21.19 14.49 0.02
N LEU A 117 21.46 15.63 0.66
CA LEU A 117 21.04 16.94 0.17
C LEU A 117 21.63 17.23 -1.22
N ALA A 118 22.92 16.92 -1.44
CA ALA A 118 23.57 17.06 -2.73
C ALA A 118 22.91 16.15 -3.79
N SER A 119 22.62 14.90 -3.45
CA SER A 119 21.93 13.96 -4.35
C SER A 119 20.52 14.44 -4.73
N LEU A 120 19.73 14.91 -3.76
CA LEU A 120 18.38 15.45 -4.03
C LEU A 120 18.42 16.72 -4.88
N THR A 121 19.50 17.50 -4.75
CA THR A 121 19.68 18.78 -5.44
C THR A 121 20.45 18.66 -6.75
N GLU A 122 20.99 17.48 -7.07
CA GLU A 122 21.69 17.20 -8.32
C GLU A 122 20.75 17.40 -9.52
N SER A 123 21.31 17.94 -10.60
CA SER A 123 20.57 18.26 -11.83
C SER A 123 20.12 16.97 -12.52
N ASN A 124 18.90 16.53 -12.21
CA ASN A 124 18.25 15.38 -12.86
C ASN A 124 17.40 15.87 -14.04
N PRO A 125 17.71 15.47 -15.29
CA PRO A 125 16.93 15.90 -16.46
C PRO A 125 15.48 15.39 -16.45
N TYR A 126 15.16 14.43 -15.56
CA TYR A 126 13.85 13.80 -15.42
C TYR A 126 12.99 14.39 -14.29
N THR A 127 13.50 15.37 -13.51
CA THR A 127 12.70 16.11 -12.53
C THR A 127 12.07 17.35 -13.16
N PHE A 128 10.86 17.70 -12.75
CA PHE A 128 10.16 18.86 -13.28
C PHE A 128 10.82 20.16 -12.84
N GLU A 129 10.93 21.15 -13.74
CA GLU A 129 11.47 22.47 -13.42
C GLU A 129 10.60 23.60 -13.98
N GLY A 130 10.52 24.68 -13.20
CA GLY A 130 9.82 25.90 -13.55
C GLY A 130 8.38 25.92 -13.08
N THR A 131 7.53 26.64 -13.79
CA THR A 131 6.13 26.85 -13.43
C THR A 131 5.23 26.19 -14.48
N LEU A 132 4.30 25.34 -14.06
CA LEU A 132 3.36 24.65 -14.94
C LEU A 132 2.44 25.65 -15.67
N ARG A 133 2.28 25.39 -16.96
CA ARG A 133 1.27 26.02 -17.81
C ARG A 133 0.05 25.11 -17.95
N LYS A 134 0.28 23.79 -18.06
CA LYS A 134 -0.76 22.76 -18.19
C LYS A 134 -0.23 21.40 -17.74
N ILE A 135 -1.15 20.54 -17.35
CA ILE A 135 -0.94 19.10 -17.17
C ILE A 135 -1.82 18.34 -18.14
N ARG A 136 -1.32 17.22 -18.66
CA ARG A 136 -2.09 16.26 -19.44
C ARG A 136 -1.88 14.87 -18.88
N ILE A 137 -2.96 14.19 -18.55
CA ILE A 137 -2.97 12.82 -18.05
C ILE A 137 -3.67 11.97 -19.09
N THR A 138 -3.03 10.90 -19.52
CA THR A 138 -3.64 9.88 -20.38
C THR A 138 -3.59 8.56 -19.63
N THR A 139 -4.74 7.95 -19.37
CA THR A 139 -4.86 6.73 -18.58
C THR A 139 -5.40 5.63 -19.46
N TYR A 140 -4.74 4.48 -19.44
CA TYR A 140 -5.12 3.26 -20.16
C TYR A 140 -5.53 2.22 -19.13
N GLY A 141 -6.80 1.80 -19.16
CA GLY A 141 -7.32 0.79 -18.23
C GLY A 141 -6.57 -0.55 -18.37
N ALA A 142 -6.61 -1.39 -17.34
CA ALA A 142 -6.02 -2.72 -17.39
C ALA A 142 -6.77 -3.60 -18.41
N VAL A 143 -6.18 -3.77 -19.59
CA VAL A 143 -6.72 -4.61 -20.66
C VAL A 143 -6.13 -6.02 -20.50
N CYS A 144 -6.60 -6.76 -19.50
CA CYS A 144 -6.29 -8.20 -19.40
C CYS A 144 -7.13 -8.96 -20.45
N LEU A 145 -6.58 -9.08 -21.67
CA LEU A 145 -6.83 -10.03 -22.76
C LEU A 145 -8.22 -10.74 -22.78
N GLY A 146 -9.15 -10.23 -23.59
CA GLY A 146 -10.32 -10.98 -24.07
C GLY A 146 -11.22 -10.19 -25.05
N PRO A 147 -12.02 -10.85 -25.92
CA PRO A 147 -12.94 -10.23 -26.88
C PRO A 147 -14.13 -9.47 -26.23
N HIS A 148 -14.16 -9.33 -24.90
CA HIS A 148 -15.26 -8.74 -24.12
C HIS A 148 -15.17 -7.22 -23.92
N LEU A 149 -14.21 -6.53 -24.54
CA LEU A 149 -14.00 -5.08 -24.36
C LEU A 149 -14.75 -4.20 -25.36
N ILE A 150 -15.44 -4.78 -26.35
CA ILE A 150 -16.16 -4.01 -27.37
C ILE A 150 -17.22 -3.13 -26.67
N GLY A 151 -17.10 -1.81 -26.84
CA GLY A 151 -18.00 -0.83 -26.22
C GLY A 151 -17.66 -0.44 -24.77
N LYS A 152 -16.60 -0.98 -24.17
CA LYS A 152 -16.07 -0.54 -22.88
C LYS A 152 -15.00 0.54 -23.06
N GLU A 153 -14.93 1.45 -22.09
CA GLU A 153 -13.94 2.51 -22.04
C GLU A 153 -12.55 1.89 -21.81
N ILE A 154 -11.56 2.27 -22.62
CA ILE A 154 -10.17 1.76 -22.54
C ILE A 154 -9.14 2.87 -22.31
N GLU A 155 -9.50 4.11 -22.64
CA GLU A 155 -8.59 5.25 -22.54
C GLU A 155 -9.33 6.51 -22.07
N GLN A 156 -8.74 7.24 -21.14
CA GLN A 156 -9.13 8.59 -20.74
C GLN A 156 -8.01 9.59 -21.00
N ARG A 157 -8.36 10.77 -21.53
CA ARG A 157 -7.46 11.90 -21.67
C ARG A 157 -8.02 13.08 -20.90
N LEU A 158 -7.23 13.62 -19.99
CA LEU A 158 -7.54 14.80 -19.19
C LEU A 158 -6.46 15.86 -19.41
N THR A 159 -6.86 17.09 -19.70
CA THR A 159 -5.95 18.24 -19.76
C THR A 159 -6.49 19.35 -18.86
N ILE A 160 -5.64 19.87 -17.97
CA ILE A 160 -5.97 21.00 -17.09
C ILE A 160 -4.93 22.10 -17.31
N THR A 161 -5.37 23.33 -17.55
CA THR A 161 -4.46 24.49 -17.66
C THR A 161 -4.45 25.30 -16.38
N ARG A 162 -3.37 26.07 -16.18
CA ARG A 162 -3.26 27.02 -15.06
C ARG A 162 -4.31 28.13 -15.08
N GLN A 163 -4.94 28.40 -16.23
CA GLN A 163 -6.09 29.32 -16.33
C GLN A 163 -7.44 28.66 -15.99
N GLY A 164 -7.42 27.39 -15.60
CA GLY A 164 -8.58 26.61 -15.21
C GLY A 164 -9.36 26.01 -16.38
N ARG A 165 -8.83 25.99 -17.61
CA ARG A 165 -9.51 25.29 -18.72
C ARG A 165 -9.27 23.80 -18.59
N VAL A 166 -10.35 23.02 -18.72
CA VAL A 166 -10.33 21.56 -18.59
C VAL A 166 -10.88 20.96 -19.88
N TRP A 167 -10.15 20.01 -20.45
CA TRP A 167 -10.61 19.16 -21.54
C TRP A 167 -10.54 17.71 -21.13
N PHE A 168 -11.65 17.01 -21.26
CA PHE A 168 -11.76 15.59 -20.96
C PHE A 168 -12.38 14.85 -22.15
N SER A 169 -11.80 13.70 -22.48
CA SER A 169 -12.32 12.77 -23.48
C SER A 169 -12.00 11.34 -23.08
N ALA A 170 -12.99 10.45 -23.19
CA ALA A 170 -12.80 9.03 -23.01
C ALA A 170 -13.18 8.24 -24.26
N TYR A 171 -12.55 7.09 -24.46
CA TYR A 171 -12.60 6.32 -25.70
C TYR A 171 -12.93 4.86 -25.43
N ASN A 172 -13.79 4.28 -26.28
CA ASN A 172 -14.18 2.88 -26.21
C ASN A 172 -13.45 2.04 -27.25
N HIS A 173 -13.17 0.77 -26.90
CA HIS A 173 -12.62 -0.19 -27.86
C HIS A 173 -13.67 -0.55 -28.93
N THR A 174 -13.25 -0.57 -30.19
CA THR A 174 -14.08 -1.02 -31.33
C THR A 174 -13.44 -2.19 -32.05
N ASP A 175 -14.27 -3.16 -32.44
CA ASP A 175 -13.91 -4.42 -33.11
C ASP A 175 -13.21 -4.24 -34.48
N THR A 176 -13.32 -3.05 -35.08
CA THR A 176 -12.72 -2.74 -36.38
C THR A 176 -11.52 -1.83 -36.21
N SER A 177 -10.46 -2.06 -36.99
CA SER A 177 -9.21 -1.29 -37.11
C SER A 177 -9.36 0.19 -37.56
N LYS A 178 -10.49 0.83 -37.24
CA LYS A 178 -10.79 2.23 -37.49
C LYS A 178 -11.12 2.89 -36.17
N GLU A 179 -10.17 3.69 -35.69
CA GLU A 179 -10.25 4.78 -34.71
C GLU A 179 -11.20 4.58 -33.52
N ASP A 180 -10.65 4.54 -32.31
CA ASP A 180 -11.43 4.49 -31.07
C ASP A 180 -12.52 5.56 -31.05
N LYS A 181 -13.77 5.14 -30.83
CA LYS A 181 -14.89 6.07 -30.76
C LYS A 181 -14.87 6.79 -29.42
N THR A 182 -14.99 8.11 -29.47
CA THR A 182 -15.13 8.93 -28.26
C THR A 182 -16.45 8.58 -27.57
N ALA A 183 -16.34 8.00 -26.37
CA ALA A 183 -17.46 7.57 -25.54
C ALA A 183 -18.14 8.76 -24.86
N ARG A 184 -17.33 9.65 -24.27
CA ARG A 184 -17.79 10.84 -23.56
C ARG A 184 -16.74 11.93 -23.62
N THR A 185 -17.20 13.17 -23.61
CA THR A 185 -16.34 14.37 -23.52
C THR A 185 -16.94 15.36 -22.56
N LYS A 186 -16.07 16.12 -21.88
CA LYS A 186 -16.49 17.23 -21.01
C LYS A 186 -15.44 18.33 -21.07
N ASN A 187 -15.85 19.51 -21.52
CA ASN A 187 -14.98 20.68 -21.62
C ASN A 187 -15.60 21.82 -20.82
N PHE A 188 -14.86 22.36 -19.86
CA PHE A 188 -15.36 23.37 -18.94
C PHE A 188 -14.23 24.19 -18.35
N LYS A 189 -14.57 25.12 -17.46
CA LYS A 189 -13.62 25.97 -16.76
C LYS A 189 -13.84 25.89 -15.26
N ILE A 190 -12.78 25.60 -14.52
CA ILE A 190 -12.73 25.65 -13.05
C ILE A 190 -12.23 27.01 -12.56
N ASN A 191 -12.39 27.26 -11.26
CA ASN A 191 -11.85 28.45 -10.62
C ASN A 191 -10.32 28.54 -10.84
N LYS A 192 -9.82 29.72 -11.22
CA LYS A 192 -8.40 29.93 -11.52
C LYS A 192 -7.51 29.63 -10.29
N ALA A 193 -7.90 30.05 -9.10
CA ALA A 193 -7.14 29.81 -7.89
C ALA A 193 -7.08 28.30 -7.55
N LEU A 194 -8.19 27.58 -7.75
CA LEU A 194 -8.22 26.11 -7.63
C LEU A 194 -7.24 25.46 -8.60
N ALA A 195 -7.25 25.86 -9.88
CA ALA A 195 -6.33 25.34 -10.88
C ALA A 195 -4.86 25.67 -10.58
N GLU A 196 -4.58 26.88 -10.10
CA GLU A 196 -3.23 27.29 -9.68
C GLU A 196 -2.73 26.48 -8.49
N ASN A 197 -3.60 26.20 -7.51
CA ASN A 197 -3.26 25.36 -6.36
C ASN A 197 -2.98 23.91 -6.78
N LEU A 198 -3.86 23.33 -7.61
CA LEU A 198 -3.69 21.97 -8.13
C LEU A 198 -2.35 21.84 -8.88
N LEU A 199 -2.07 22.74 -9.82
CA LEU A 199 -0.79 22.72 -10.55
C LEU A 199 0.41 22.93 -9.61
N LYS A 200 0.30 23.77 -8.58
CA LYS A 200 1.40 23.98 -7.61
C LYS A 200 1.75 22.70 -6.86
N ILE A 201 0.75 21.92 -6.43
CA ILE A 201 0.97 20.63 -5.77
C ILE A 201 1.73 19.67 -6.71
N PHE A 202 1.38 19.65 -8.00
CA PHE A 202 2.12 18.88 -9.01
C PHE A 202 3.54 19.40 -9.24
N GLU A 203 3.75 20.72 -9.26
CA GLU A 203 5.09 21.33 -9.35
C GLU A 203 5.97 20.87 -8.19
N GLU A 204 5.43 20.91 -6.96
CA GLU A 204 6.14 20.49 -5.75
C GLU A 204 6.44 19.00 -5.72
N TYR A 205 5.47 18.16 -6.08
CA TYR A 205 5.65 16.70 -6.09
C TYR A 205 6.69 16.27 -7.14
N PHE A 206 6.54 16.72 -8.39
CA PHE A 206 7.39 16.27 -9.50
C PHE A 206 8.76 16.98 -9.59
N ALA A 207 9.00 18.01 -8.77
CA ALA A 207 10.33 18.63 -8.64
C ALA A 207 11.38 17.67 -8.05
N TYR A 208 10.95 16.62 -7.33
CA TYR A 208 11.83 15.70 -6.61
C TYR A 208 11.65 14.23 -7.01
N THR A 209 10.67 13.92 -7.87
CA THR A 209 10.42 12.54 -8.32
C THR A 209 10.76 12.38 -9.80
N SER A 210 11.63 11.41 -10.11
CA SER A 210 11.83 10.90 -11.46
C SER A 210 11.07 9.58 -11.62
N HIS A 211 9.75 9.66 -11.77
CA HIS A 211 8.91 8.48 -12.00
C HIS A 211 8.99 8.06 -13.48
N ILE A 212 9.92 7.16 -13.78
CA ILE A 212 10.00 6.48 -15.09
C ILE A 212 10.00 4.98 -14.80
N GLY A 213 8.82 4.35 -14.84
CA GLY A 213 8.68 2.90 -14.79
C GLY A 213 8.45 2.34 -16.20
N PRO A 214 9.02 1.18 -16.57
CA PRO A 214 8.62 0.51 -17.80
C PRO A 214 7.12 0.15 -17.72
N PRO A 215 6.37 0.23 -18.83
CA PRO A 215 4.99 -0.26 -18.86
C PRO A 215 4.99 -1.76 -18.51
N GLY A 216 4.21 -2.15 -17.50
CA GLY A 216 3.99 -3.55 -17.14
C GLY A 216 3.10 -4.20 -18.19
N CYS A 217 3.42 -5.42 -18.63
CA CYS A 217 2.72 -6.09 -19.74
C CYS A 217 1.24 -6.39 -19.47
N ASP A 218 0.86 -6.54 -18.20
CA ASP A 218 -0.44 -7.11 -17.82
C ASP A 218 -1.27 -6.18 -16.92
N ALA A 219 -0.79 -4.96 -16.66
CA ALA A 219 -1.48 -3.94 -15.86
C ALA A 219 -1.71 -2.70 -16.72
N GLY A 220 -2.83 -2.01 -16.52
CA GLY A 220 -3.04 -0.73 -17.19
C GLY A 220 -1.97 0.29 -16.77
N TYR A 221 -1.88 1.42 -17.45
CA TYR A 221 -0.81 2.41 -17.19
C TYR A 221 -1.30 3.83 -17.47
N TRP A 222 -0.58 4.82 -16.95
CA TRP A 222 -0.87 6.22 -17.23
C TRP A 222 0.39 6.93 -17.76
N ASN A 223 0.15 7.97 -18.54
CA ASN A 223 1.15 8.90 -19.05
C ASN A 223 0.80 10.31 -18.58
N LEU A 224 1.73 10.97 -17.91
CA LEU A 224 1.60 12.36 -17.47
C LEU A 224 2.58 13.24 -18.25
N GLU A 225 2.04 14.25 -18.92
CA GLU A 225 2.80 15.31 -19.56
C GLU A 225 2.66 16.60 -18.74
N LEU A 226 3.79 17.11 -18.23
CA LEU A 226 3.90 18.35 -17.51
C LEU A 226 4.54 19.41 -18.41
N THR A 227 3.78 20.40 -18.87
CA THR A 227 4.34 21.48 -19.72
C THR A 227 4.52 22.76 -18.90
N ASN A 228 5.76 23.24 -18.80
CA ASN A 228 6.07 24.49 -18.11
C ASN A 228 5.77 25.74 -18.97
N ARG A 229 5.94 26.93 -18.40
CA ARG A 229 5.69 28.22 -19.08
C ARG A 229 6.65 28.51 -20.22
N ASP A 230 7.86 27.95 -20.18
CA ASP A 230 8.87 28.07 -21.24
C ASP A 230 8.58 27.13 -22.43
N GLY A 231 7.56 26.27 -22.30
CA GLY A 231 7.14 25.32 -23.34
C GLY A 231 7.86 23.97 -23.28
N LYS A 232 8.79 23.76 -22.34
CA LYS A 232 9.41 22.46 -22.09
C LYS A 232 8.37 21.49 -21.50
N THR A 233 8.36 20.27 -22.00
CA THR A 233 7.44 19.21 -21.55
C THR A 233 8.23 18.08 -20.92
N TYR A 234 7.79 17.65 -19.75
CA TYR A 234 8.34 16.54 -18.98
C TYR A 234 7.33 15.40 -19.00
N ASN A 235 7.78 14.18 -19.28
CA ASN A 235 6.92 13.03 -19.43
C ASN A 235 7.21 11.99 -18.34
N TYR A 236 6.16 11.51 -17.71
CA TYR A 236 6.20 10.48 -16.68
C TYR A 236 5.25 9.36 -17.09
N SER A 237 5.61 8.12 -16.77
CA SER A 237 4.79 6.95 -17.06
C SER A 237 4.98 5.89 -15.99
N HIS A 238 3.88 5.24 -15.61
CA HIS A 238 3.89 4.17 -14.63
C HIS A 238 2.68 3.24 -14.83
N PRO A 239 2.80 1.94 -14.51
CA PRO A 239 1.64 1.09 -14.28
C PRO A 239 0.64 1.71 -13.30
N ILE A 240 -0.64 1.39 -13.49
CA ILE A 240 -1.72 1.62 -12.53
C ILE A 240 -1.48 0.69 -11.35
N ASP A 241 -0.65 1.15 -10.43
CA ASP A 241 -0.41 0.51 -9.13
C ASP A 241 0.39 1.49 -8.27
N ASN A 242 -0.18 2.66 -7.97
CA ASN A 242 0.47 3.61 -7.07
C ASN A 242 -0.50 4.61 -6.44
N TYR A 243 -0.39 4.72 -5.12
CA TYR A 243 -0.95 5.81 -4.32
C TYR A 243 0.01 7.01 -4.43
N PHE A 244 -0.38 8.07 -5.12
CA PHE A 244 0.42 9.30 -5.23
C PHE A 244 0.04 10.25 -4.09
N ASP A 245 0.72 10.12 -2.96
CA ASP A 245 0.53 10.99 -1.80
C ASP A 245 1.52 12.16 -1.79
N HIS A 246 1.01 13.38 -1.67
CA HIS A 246 1.80 14.57 -1.35
C HIS A 246 1.33 15.16 -0.01
N ASN A 247 2.11 14.98 1.05
CA ASN A 247 1.82 15.47 2.40
C ASN A 247 0.43 15.04 2.94
N GLY A 248 0.06 13.77 2.76
CA GLY A 248 -1.24 13.23 3.17
C GLY A 248 -2.38 13.51 2.20
N THR A 249 -2.09 14.04 1.00
CA THR A 249 -3.08 14.30 -0.05
C THR A 249 -2.85 13.39 -1.24
N ASP A 250 -3.83 12.53 -1.53
CA ASP A 250 -3.88 11.74 -2.76
C ASP A 250 -4.15 12.64 -3.98
N LEU A 251 -3.22 12.64 -4.94
CA LEU A 251 -3.32 13.43 -6.16
C LEU A 251 -4.49 13.01 -7.07
N SER A 252 -4.86 11.72 -7.10
CA SER A 252 -6.01 11.23 -7.87
C SER A 252 -7.31 11.77 -7.28
N GLN A 253 -7.47 11.65 -5.96
CA GLN A 253 -8.63 12.17 -5.25
C GLN A 253 -8.73 13.71 -5.36
N LEU A 254 -7.60 14.42 -5.20
CA LEU A 254 -7.54 15.87 -5.37
C LEU A 254 -8.07 16.32 -6.74
N ILE A 255 -7.70 15.61 -7.81
CA ILE A 255 -8.20 15.90 -9.16
C ILE A 255 -9.70 15.63 -9.26
N ARG A 256 -10.21 14.51 -8.73
CA ARG A 256 -11.63 14.17 -8.76
C ARG A 256 -12.49 15.23 -8.06
N GLU A 257 -12.11 15.61 -6.85
CA GLU A 257 -12.80 16.63 -6.05
C GLU A 257 -12.78 18.00 -6.75
N SER A 258 -11.73 18.29 -7.52
CA SER A 258 -11.59 19.56 -8.23
C SER A 258 -12.40 19.66 -9.52
N LEU A 259 -12.72 18.53 -10.16
CA LEU A 259 -13.21 18.51 -11.54
C LEU A 259 -14.66 18.04 -11.70
N ASP A 260 -15.24 17.34 -10.73
CA ASP A 260 -16.61 16.82 -10.79
C ASP A 260 -16.91 16.12 -12.14
N ILE A 261 -15.95 15.30 -12.59
CA ILE A 261 -16.12 14.45 -13.77
C ILE A 261 -16.47 13.05 -13.25
N PRO A 262 -17.67 12.53 -13.55
CA PRO A 262 -18.02 11.16 -13.19
C PRO A 262 -17.00 10.18 -13.76
N ASN A 263 -16.71 9.13 -13.02
CA ASN A 263 -15.92 7.98 -13.50
C ASN A 263 -14.53 8.38 -14.02
N LEU A 264 -13.86 9.33 -13.34
CA LEU A 264 -12.53 9.81 -13.72
C LEU A 264 -11.42 8.91 -13.13
N TRP A 265 -10.62 8.27 -13.99
CA TRP A 265 -9.61 7.28 -13.63
C TRP A 265 -8.33 7.87 -13.04
N VAL A 266 -7.81 8.96 -13.60
CA VAL A 266 -6.55 9.60 -13.18
C VAL A 266 -5.39 8.58 -13.09
N PHE A 267 -4.78 8.32 -11.91
CA PHE A 267 -3.60 7.46 -11.80
C PHE A 267 -3.88 6.05 -11.25
N ASP A 268 -5.06 5.83 -10.67
CA ASP A 268 -5.40 4.62 -9.91
C ASP A 268 -6.55 3.81 -10.55
N CYS A 269 -7.22 4.33 -11.60
CA CYS A 269 -8.44 3.77 -12.19
C CYS A 269 -9.59 3.48 -11.19
N ASN A 270 -9.51 4.03 -9.97
CA ASN A 270 -10.51 3.86 -8.93
C ASN A 270 -11.67 4.84 -9.15
N SER A 271 -12.35 4.70 -10.28
CA SER A 271 -13.51 5.52 -10.60
C SER A 271 -14.77 4.73 -10.29
N TYR A 272 -15.29 4.91 -9.09
CA TYR A 272 -16.54 4.28 -8.71
C TYR A 272 -17.68 4.76 -9.63
N ASP A 273 -18.11 3.92 -10.57
CA ASP A 273 -19.25 4.20 -11.47
C ASP A 273 -20.52 4.48 -10.66
N ASN A 274 -20.63 3.85 -9.49
CA ASN A 274 -21.73 3.95 -8.55
C ASN A 274 -21.38 4.76 -7.28
N GLY A 275 -20.17 5.34 -7.16
CA GLY A 275 -19.65 5.89 -5.90
C GLY A 275 -19.12 4.81 -4.93
N GLU A 276 -18.48 5.24 -3.85
CA GLU A 276 -17.92 4.32 -2.84
C GLU A 276 -18.99 3.38 -2.28
N ILE A 277 -18.66 2.11 -2.09
CA ILE A 277 -19.50 1.16 -1.35
C ILE A 277 -19.46 1.57 0.12
N THR A 278 -20.61 1.96 0.66
CA THR A 278 -20.79 2.36 2.07
C THR A 278 -21.16 1.17 2.95
N LYS A 279 -21.89 0.19 2.40
CA LYS A 279 -22.28 -1.02 3.10
C LYS A 279 -22.40 -2.20 2.13
N PHE A 280 -21.97 -3.37 2.58
CA PHE A 280 -22.08 -4.62 1.84
C PHE A 280 -22.70 -5.67 2.77
N THR A 281 -23.84 -6.24 2.38
CA THR A 281 -24.56 -7.24 3.17
C THR A 281 -24.82 -8.48 2.33
N LEU A 282 -24.37 -9.64 2.81
CA LEU A 282 -24.64 -10.93 2.21
C LEU A 282 -25.42 -11.81 3.20
N ASP A 283 -26.66 -12.11 2.85
CA ASP A 283 -27.50 -13.06 3.56
C ASP A 283 -27.48 -14.40 2.82
N TYR A 284 -27.31 -15.49 3.57
CA TYR A 284 -27.40 -16.85 3.07
C TYR A 284 -28.39 -17.63 3.91
N ARG A 285 -29.22 -18.45 3.27
CA ARG A 285 -30.16 -19.34 3.96
C ARG A 285 -30.15 -20.71 3.32
N ARG A 286 -30.08 -21.73 4.17
CA ARG A 286 -30.20 -23.13 3.79
C ARG A 286 -31.33 -23.78 4.58
N LEU A 287 -32.31 -24.29 3.86
CA LEU A 287 -33.40 -25.09 4.40
C LEU A 287 -33.17 -26.54 4.01
N ALA A 288 -32.91 -27.42 4.98
CA ALA A 288 -32.78 -28.85 4.74
C ALA A 288 -33.90 -29.62 5.46
N LYS A 289 -34.50 -30.60 4.79
CA LYS A 289 -35.41 -31.57 5.39
C LYS A 289 -34.59 -32.73 5.91
N ILE A 290 -34.63 -32.93 7.21
CA ILE A 290 -34.04 -34.10 7.86
C ILE A 290 -35.14 -35.17 7.87
N HIS A 291 -34.91 -36.22 7.09
CA HIS A 291 -35.62 -37.47 7.26
C HIS A 291 -35.18 -38.04 8.61
N PRO A 292 -36.08 -38.23 9.57
CA PRO A 292 -35.70 -39.00 10.74
C PRO A 292 -35.26 -40.38 10.24
N ASP A 293 -34.03 -40.77 10.58
CA ASP A 293 -33.53 -42.11 10.29
C ASP A 293 -34.58 -43.16 10.68
N GLU A 294 -34.55 -44.32 9.99
CA GLU A 294 -35.44 -45.49 10.10
C GLU A 294 -35.69 -46.05 11.53
N ILE A 295 -35.22 -45.37 12.58
CA ILE A 295 -35.36 -45.69 14.00
C ILE A 295 -36.77 -45.34 14.53
N ALA A 296 -37.49 -44.40 13.92
CA ALA A 296 -38.89 -44.11 14.30
C ALA A 296 -39.86 -44.58 13.21
N LYS A 297 -40.37 -45.82 13.35
CA LYS A 297 -41.53 -46.34 12.58
C LYS A 297 -42.84 -45.64 13.00
N ASP A 298 -42.86 -44.32 13.06
CA ASP A 298 -44.08 -43.56 13.30
C ASP A 298 -44.62 -43.02 11.96
N PRO A 299 -45.79 -43.49 11.47
CA PRO A 299 -46.41 -42.97 10.26
C PRO A 299 -46.87 -41.50 10.36
N LEU A 300 -46.76 -40.87 11.54
CA LEU A 300 -46.99 -39.43 11.74
C LEU A 300 -45.70 -38.59 11.80
N SER A 301 -44.54 -39.20 11.56
CA SER A 301 -43.24 -38.52 11.50
C SER A 301 -43.24 -37.39 10.45
N ARG A 302 -43.45 -36.15 10.92
CA ARG A 302 -43.26 -34.94 10.10
C ARG A 302 -41.76 -34.70 9.92
N TYR A 303 -41.33 -34.38 8.69
CA TYR A 303 -39.96 -33.96 8.40
C TYR A 303 -39.50 -32.89 9.39
N LEU A 304 -38.29 -33.02 9.92
CA LEU A 304 -37.68 -31.96 10.72
C LEU A 304 -36.99 -30.98 9.75
N SER A 305 -37.40 -29.72 9.73
CA SER A 305 -36.75 -28.69 8.93
C SER A 305 -35.57 -28.08 9.69
N TRP A 306 -34.37 -28.20 9.13
CA TRP A 306 -33.18 -27.51 9.59
C TRP A 306 -33.05 -26.18 8.86
N ASP A 307 -33.27 -25.08 9.57
CA ASP A 307 -33.20 -23.71 9.05
C ASP A 307 -31.88 -23.07 9.49
N TYR A 308 -30.90 -23.16 8.60
CA TYR A 308 -29.57 -22.59 8.80
C TYR A 308 -29.51 -21.26 8.05
N SER A 309 -29.00 -20.21 8.69
CA SER A 309 -28.79 -18.93 8.02
C SER A 309 -27.50 -18.25 8.44
N GLU A 310 -26.91 -17.50 7.52
CA GLU A 310 -25.76 -16.64 7.78
C GLU A 310 -26.05 -15.23 7.31
N GLN A 311 -25.44 -14.25 7.97
CA GLN A 311 -25.46 -12.86 7.55
C GLN A 311 -24.08 -12.24 7.76
N LEU A 312 -23.50 -11.70 6.70
CA LEU A 312 -22.24 -10.99 6.70
C LEU A 312 -22.49 -9.52 6.35
N ILE A 313 -22.02 -8.60 7.19
CA ILE A 313 -22.20 -7.16 7.02
C ILE A 313 -20.83 -6.49 7.10
N LEU A 314 -20.46 -5.74 6.07
CA LEU A 314 -19.33 -4.81 6.09
C LEU A 314 -19.89 -3.39 6.08
N ASP A 315 -19.44 -2.57 7.02
CA ASP A 315 -19.86 -1.18 7.17
C ASP A 315 -18.64 -0.25 7.12
N ARG A 316 -18.62 0.64 6.12
CA ARG A 316 -17.48 1.52 5.84
C ARG A 316 -17.31 2.61 6.89
N GLU A 317 -18.43 3.15 7.39
CA GLU A 317 -18.41 4.27 8.34
C GLU A 317 -18.03 3.77 9.73
N ALA A 318 -18.66 2.67 10.16
CA ALA A 318 -18.33 2.00 11.42
C ALA A 318 -16.94 1.34 11.37
N GLY A 319 -16.46 0.97 10.18
CA GLY A 319 -15.17 0.30 10.02
C GLY A 319 -15.21 -1.14 10.52
N THR A 320 -16.34 -1.82 10.35
CA THR A 320 -16.62 -3.12 10.95
C THR A 320 -16.98 -4.20 9.94
N ILE A 321 -16.65 -5.44 10.29
CA ILE A 321 -17.20 -6.65 9.67
C ILE A 321 -17.95 -7.42 10.75
N GLU A 322 -19.23 -7.66 10.54
CA GLU A 322 -20.08 -8.45 11.43
C GLU A 322 -20.56 -9.70 10.71
N TYR A 323 -20.31 -10.86 11.31
CA TYR A 323 -20.70 -12.15 10.75
C TYR A 323 -21.53 -12.94 11.76
N PHE A 324 -22.77 -13.24 11.39
CA PHE A 324 -23.74 -13.94 12.20
C PHE A 324 -24.07 -15.28 11.57
N GLN A 325 -24.09 -16.34 12.37
CA GLN A 325 -24.56 -17.66 11.96
C GLN A 325 -25.67 -18.11 12.90
N ASN A 326 -26.78 -18.54 12.33
CA ASN A 326 -27.88 -19.19 13.02
C ASN A 326 -27.84 -20.66 12.64
N VAL A 327 -27.29 -21.47 13.53
CA VAL A 327 -27.06 -22.90 13.26
C VAL A 327 -28.33 -23.71 13.52
N GLY A 328 -29.19 -23.23 14.42
CA GLY A 328 -30.43 -23.88 14.81
C GLY A 328 -31.00 -23.26 16.09
N PRO A 329 -32.10 -23.80 16.64
CA PRO A 329 -32.75 -23.25 17.83
C PRO A 329 -31.78 -23.05 19.01
N GLY A 330 -31.61 -21.81 19.44
CA GLY A 330 -30.74 -21.44 20.56
C GLY A 330 -29.24 -21.42 20.25
N CYS A 331 -28.81 -21.74 19.04
CA CYS A 331 -27.40 -21.73 18.63
C CYS A 331 -27.13 -20.58 17.66
N LYS A 332 -26.60 -19.48 18.20
CA LYS A 332 -26.20 -18.30 17.43
C LYS A 332 -24.73 -18.03 17.65
N ILE A 333 -24.01 -17.83 16.56
CA ILE A 333 -22.60 -17.47 16.55
C ILE A 333 -22.51 -16.05 15.98
N SER A 334 -21.68 -15.21 16.59
CA SER A 334 -21.47 -13.83 16.15
C SER A 334 -19.99 -13.47 16.24
N HIS A 335 -19.43 -12.97 15.14
CA HIS A 335 -18.09 -12.41 15.08
C HIS A 335 -18.20 -10.93 14.72
N LYS A 336 -17.45 -10.09 15.41
CA LYS A 336 -17.30 -8.67 15.09
C LYS A 336 -15.83 -8.33 14.98
N PHE A 337 -15.45 -7.79 13.83
CA PHE A 337 -14.13 -7.24 13.54
C PHE A 337 -14.28 -5.71 13.45
N GLU A 338 -13.39 -4.95 14.08
CA GLU A 338 -13.42 -3.48 14.07
C GLU A 338 -12.03 -2.97 13.71
N MET A 339 -11.85 -2.64 12.43
CA MET A 339 -10.56 -2.28 11.84
C MET A 339 -10.78 -1.25 10.73
N LYS A 340 -10.94 0.01 11.10
CA LYS A 340 -11.47 1.07 10.22
C LYS A 340 -10.77 1.17 8.87
N GLU A 341 -9.45 1.24 8.85
CA GLU A 341 -8.69 1.41 7.60
C GLU A 341 -8.61 0.11 6.79
N ALA A 342 -8.48 -1.05 7.46
CA ALA A 342 -8.46 -2.35 6.77
C ALA A 342 -9.81 -2.68 6.12
N VAL A 343 -10.92 -2.35 6.77
CA VAL A 343 -12.28 -2.51 6.22
C VAL A 343 -12.50 -1.57 5.04
N LYS A 344 -12.08 -0.30 5.12
CA LYS A 344 -12.14 0.62 3.98
C LYS A 344 -11.38 0.07 2.77
N SER A 345 -10.13 -0.38 2.99
CA SER A 345 -9.30 -0.96 1.92
C SER A 345 -9.95 -2.18 1.28
N LEU A 346 -10.54 -3.08 2.08
CA LEU A 346 -11.27 -4.24 1.57
C LEU A 346 -12.51 -3.83 0.76
N MET A 347 -13.24 -2.82 1.21
CA MET A 347 -14.41 -2.29 0.50
C MET A 347 -14.03 -1.53 -0.78
N ASP A 348 -12.83 -0.95 -0.84
CA ASP A 348 -12.28 -0.35 -2.07
C ASP A 348 -12.00 -1.40 -3.13
N ASP A 349 -11.42 -2.54 -2.74
CA ASP A 349 -11.28 -3.70 -3.64
C ASP A 349 -12.63 -4.15 -4.20
N PHE A 350 -13.69 -4.16 -3.37
CA PHE A 350 -15.03 -4.52 -3.83
C PHE A 350 -15.63 -3.44 -4.73
N GLY A 351 -15.29 -2.18 -4.51
CA GLY A 351 -15.63 -1.08 -5.41
C GLY A 351 -15.08 -1.30 -6.82
N ILE A 352 -13.83 -1.76 -6.93
CA ILE A 352 -13.20 -2.13 -8.20
C ILE A 352 -13.99 -3.26 -8.87
N PHE A 353 -14.30 -4.33 -8.13
CA PHE A 353 -15.09 -5.45 -8.65
C PHE A 353 -16.48 -5.03 -9.12
N ALA A 354 -17.12 -4.09 -8.42
CA ALA A 354 -18.41 -3.54 -8.83
C ALA A 354 -18.33 -2.83 -10.18
N ASN A 355 -17.30 -2.02 -10.40
CA ASN A 355 -17.08 -1.31 -11.68
C ASN A 355 -16.80 -2.27 -12.83
N GLU A 356 -16.13 -3.40 -12.55
CA GLU A 356 -15.90 -4.46 -13.53
C GLU A 356 -17.16 -5.32 -13.80
N GLY A 357 -18.29 -5.04 -13.13
CA GLY A 357 -19.55 -5.74 -13.30
C GLY A 357 -19.62 -7.11 -12.63
N PHE A 358 -18.72 -7.40 -11.68
CA PHE A 358 -18.60 -8.74 -11.07
C PHE A 358 -19.82 -9.16 -10.27
N PHE A 359 -20.62 -8.20 -9.78
CA PHE A 359 -21.84 -8.51 -9.04
C PHE A 359 -23.02 -8.81 -9.95
N THR A 360 -23.06 -8.29 -11.17
CA THR A 360 -24.26 -8.31 -12.03
C THR A 360 -24.22 -9.37 -13.13
N ASP A 361 -23.06 -9.95 -13.43
CA ASP A 361 -22.91 -11.01 -14.44
C ASP A 361 -23.30 -12.39 -13.84
N ILE A 362 -24.56 -12.78 -14.02
CA ILE A 362 -25.14 -14.05 -13.51
C ILE A 362 -25.61 -14.86 -14.72
N GLU A 363 -25.10 -16.09 -14.85
CA GLU A 363 -25.44 -17.00 -15.95
C GLU A 363 -26.87 -17.54 -15.80
N GLY A 364 -27.28 -17.86 -14.58
CA GLY A 364 -28.54 -18.50 -14.27
C GLY A 364 -28.51 -20.01 -14.49
N ASN A 365 -29.37 -20.73 -13.77
CA ASN A 365 -29.54 -22.17 -13.97
C ASN A 365 -30.35 -22.45 -15.25
N PRO A 366 -30.02 -23.53 -16.00
CA PRO A 366 -30.80 -23.91 -17.18
C PRO A 366 -32.21 -24.40 -16.79
N ASP A 367 -33.15 -24.34 -17.72
CA ASP A 367 -34.56 -24.70 -17.49
C ASP A 367 -34.77 -26.18 -17.07
N ASP A 368 -33.83 -27.07 -17.39
CA ASP A 368 -33.85 -28.49 -17.03
C ASP A 368 -33.04 -28.82 -15.76
N ALA A 369 -32.60 -27.80 -15.02
CA ALA A 369 -31.95 -27.97 -13.73
C ALA A 369 -32.88 -28.69 -12.73
N ILE A 370 -32.30 -29.63 -11.98
CA ILE A 370 -33.03 -30.42 -10.99
C ILE A 370 -32.77 -29.84 -9.61
N ASP A 371 -33.81 -29.28 -9.01
CA ASP A 371 -33.76 -28.86 -7.61
C ASP A 371 -33.73 -30.07 -6.67
N ALA A 372 -32.91 -30.00 -5.63
CA ALA A 372 -32.94 -30.99 -4.57
C ALA A 372 -34.27 -30.88 -3.80
N SER A 373 -35.06 -31.96 -3.76
CA SER A 373 -36.39 -31.95 -3.13
C SER A 373 -36.36 -31.65 -1.62
N ASP A 374 -35.20 -31.88 -0.99
CA ASP A 374 -35.02 -31.85 0.46
C ASP A 374 -34.04 -30.77 0.93
N GLU A 375 -33.45 -29.98 0.02
CA GLU A 375 -32.52 -28.92 0.39
C GLU A 375 -32.66 -27.71 -0.54
N THR A 376 -32.89 -26.52 0.02
CA THR A 376 -32.76 -25.26 -0.71
C THR A 376 -31.62 -24.43 -0.14
N LYS A 377 -30.93 -23.71 -1.01
CA LYS A 377 -29.82 -22.80 -0.66
C LYS A 377 -30.03 -21.53 -1.44
N ASP A 378 -30.29 -20.45 -0.73
CA ASP A 378 -30.63 -19.16 -1.32
C ASP A 378 -29.73 -18.07 -0.73
N TYR A 379 -29.51 -17.02 -1.50
CA TYR A 379 -28.78 -15.85 -1.02
C TYR A 379 -29.44 -14.54 -1.42
N LYS A 380 -29.11 -13.50 -0.66
CA LYS A 380 -29.47 -12.11 -0.95
C LYS A 380 -28.24 -11.25 -0.71
N LEU A 381 -27.79 -10.57 -1.75
CA LEU A 381 -26.69 -9.62 -1.71
C LEU A 381 -27.24 -8.20 -1.84
N THR A 382 -26.88 -7.34 -0.90
CA THR A 382 -27.27 -5.94 -0.86
C THR A 382 -26.02 -5.06 -0.77
N ILE A 383 -25.87 -4.11 -1.70
CA ILE A 383 -24.74 -3.17 -1.74
C ILE A 383 -25.30 -1.74 -1.74
N ASP A 384 -24.93 -0.97 -0.71
CA ASP A 384 -25.28 0.44 -0.58
C ASP A 384 -24.12 1.31 -1.03
N TYR A 385 -24.40 2.21 -1.98
CA TYR A 385 -23.41 3.16 -2.49
C TYR A 385 -23.66 4.56 -1.95
N LYS A 386 -22.60 5.36 -1.87
CA LYS A 386 -22.67 6.75 -1.43
C LYS A 386 -23.53 7.62 -2.35
N ASN A 387 -23.40 7.41 -3.67
CA ASN A 387 -23.95 8.31 -4.69
C ASN A 387 -24.83 7.59 -5.73
N ALA A 388 -25.13 6.30 -5.55
CA ALA A 388 -25.95 5.52 -6.48
C ALA A 388 -27.05 4.74 -5.74
N PRO A 389 -28.10 4.30 -6.46
CA PRO A 389 -29.11 3.42 -5.89
C PRO A 389 -28.51 2.13 -5.34
N GLN A 390 -29.13 1.59 -4.31
CA GLN A 390 -28.79 0.28 -3.75
C GLN A 390 -28.87 -0.79 -4.85
N LEU A 391 -27.86 -1.66 -4.90
CA LEU A 391 -27.87 -2.87 -5.70
C LEU A 391 -28.40 -4.02 -4.83
N LEU A 392 -29.44 -4.71 -5.32
CA LEU A 392 -30.04 -5.87 -4.68
C LEU A 392 -30.03 -7.03 -5.67
N ILE A 393 -29.47 -8.15 -5.24
CA ILE A 393 -29.35 -9.39 -6.02
C ILE A 393 -29.81 -10.55 -5.17
N GLU A 394 -30.66 -11.41 -5.74
CA GLU A 394 -31.20 -12.60 -5.08
C GLU A 394 -31.11 -13.77 -6.05
N GLY A 395 -30.83 -14.96 -5.54
CA GLY A 395 -30.69 -16.15 -6.35
C GLY A 395 -30.43 -17.40 -5.53
N SER A 396 -30.30 -18.52 -6.22
CA SER A 396 -29.87 -19.78 -5.63
C SER A 396 -28.36 -19.74 -5.35
N TYR A 397 -27.95 -20.27 -4.21
CA TYR A 397 -26.53 -20.31 -3.81
C TYR A 397 -25.84 -21.53 -4.42
N ASP A 398 -25.64 -21.47 -5.73
CA ASP A 398 -24.90 -22.42 -6.53
C ASP A 398 -24.04 -21.67 -7.57
N LYS A 399 -23.24 -22.41 -8.33
CA LYS A 399 -22.25 -21.83 -9.26
C LYS A 399 -22.89 -20.90 -10.31
N ASN A 400 -24.07 -21.24 -10.81
CA ASN A 400 -24.71 -20.50 -11.90
C ASN A 400 -25.73 -19.48 -11.38
N GLY A 401 -26.26 -19.69 -10.16
CA GLY A 401 -27.09 -18.71 -9.46
C GLY A 401 -26.30 -17.54 -8.88
N LEU A 402 -25.02 -17.74 -8.55
CA LEU A 402 -24.11 -16.69 -8.07
C LEU A 402 -23.51 -15.86 -9.22
N PRO A 403 -23.03 -14.64 -8.94
CA PRO A 403 -22.25 -13.87 -9.91
C PRO A 403 -20.99 -14.63 -10.35
N LYS A 404 -20.66 -14.57 -11.64
CA LYS A 404 -19.62 -15.39 -12.30
C LYS A 404 -18.24 -15.33 -11.65
N HIS A 405 -17.93 -14.21 -10.99
CA HIS A 405 -16.65 -13.94 -10.31
C HIS A 405 -16.78 -13.86 -8.78
N PHE A 406 -17.85 -14.40 -8.22
CA PHE A 406 -18.11 -14.39 -6.78
C PHE A 406 -16.98 -15.05 -5.98
N GLU A 407 -16.25 -16.01 -6.55
CA GLU A 407 -15.11 -16.67 -5.92
C GLU A 407 -14.01 -15.68 -5.51
N LYS A 408 -13.80 -14.59 -6.27
CA LYS A 408 -12.78 -13.58 -5.94
C LYS A 408 -13.16 -12.78 -4.71
N ILE A 409 -14.45 -12.46 -4.57
CA ILE A 409 -15.01 -11.76 -3.40
C ILE A 409 -14.94 -12.67 -2.18
N ALA A 410 -15.42 -13.92 -2.31
CA ALA A 410 -15.41 -14.91 -1.26
C ALA A 410 -13.98 -15.21 -0.76
N THR A 411 -13.00 -15.30 -1.67
CA THR A 411 -11.59 -15.52 -1.32
C THR A 411 -11.03 -14.35 -0.52
N LYS A 412 -11.22 -13.10 -0.97
CA LYS A 412 -10.76 -11.92 -0.22
C LYS A 412 -11.39 -11.82 1.17
N LEU A 413 -12.69 -12.09 1.30
CA LEU A 413 -13.38 -12.12 2.59
C LEU A 413 -12.83 -13.22 3.49
N SER A 414 -12.69 -14.43 2.96
CA SER A 414 -12.17 -15.59 3.69
C SER A 414 -10.76 -15.34 4.17
N ASP A 415 -9.86 -14.84 3.31
CA ASP A 415 -8.48 -14.54 3.67
C ASP A 415 -8.42 -13.48 4.78
N PHE A 416 -9.21 -12.42 4.66
CA PHE A 416 -9.32 -11.38 5.69
C PHE A 416 -9.79 -11.97 7.04
N MET A 417 -10.90 -12.72 7.03
CA MET A 417 -11.47 -13.29 8.25
C MET A 417 -10.58 -14.37 8.86
N LEU A 418 -9.87 -15.18 8.07
CA LEU A 418 -8.93 -16.18 8.59
C LEU A 418 -7.69 -15.53 9.20
N TYR A 419 -7.17 -14.47 8.56
CA TYR A 419 -6.00 -13.76 9.04
C TYR A 419 -6.24 -13.16 10.43
N TYR A 420 -7.43 -12.60 10.68
CA TYR A 420 -7.78 -11.96 11.96
C TYR A 420 -8.61 -12.84 12.90
N GLY A 421 -9.16 -13.96 12.43
CA GLY A 421 -10.22 -14.70 13.12
C GLY A 421 -9.75 -15.67 14.19
N ILE A 422 -8.51 -16.18 14.10
CA ILE A 422 -7.92 -17.06 15.10
C ILE A 422 -6.76 -16.32 15.76
N GLY A 423 -7.03 -15.75 16.93
CA GLY A 423 -6.00 -15.11 17.74
C GLY A 423 -5.03 -16.11 18.37
N ASP A 424 -3.92 -15.59 18.89
CA ASP A 424 -2.81 -16.37 19.43
C ASP A 424 -3.19 -17.32 20.57
N ILE A 425 -4.24 -17.00 21.33
CA ILE A 425 -4.62 -17.69 22.57
C ILE A 425 -4.96 -19.17 22.36
N LEU A 426 -5.52 -19.53 21.20
CA LEU A 426 -5.85 -20.92 20.84
C LEU A 426 -4.86 -21.52 19.84
N ASN A 427 -3.79 -20.81 19.49
CA ASN A 427 -2.80 -21.29 18.54
C ASN A 427 -1.77 -22.19 19.25
N PRO A 428 -1.75 -23.51 19.01
CA PRO A 428 -0.79 -24.43 19.64
C PRO A 428 0.66 -24.10 19.30
N ASP A 429 0.92 -23.46 18.15
CA ASP A 429 2.25 -23.00 17.78
C ASP A 429 2.72 -21.81 18.63
N ILE A 430 1.86 -21.24 19.47
CA ILE A 430 2.21 -20.15 20.38
C ILE A 430 2.22 -20.64 21.81
N TYR A 431 1.09 -21.13 22.34
CA TYR A 431 1.02 -21.58 23.74
C TYR A 431 1.75 -22.90 23.99
N GLY A 432 1.88 -23.76 22.97
CA GLY A 432 2.56 -25.05 23.06
C GLY A 432 4.08 -24.94 23.02
N LYS A 433 4.64 -23.76 22.67
CA LYS A 433 6.08 -23.56 22.62
C LYS A 433 6.63 -23.30 24.04
N PRO A 434 7.58 -24.12 24.53
CA PRO A 434 8.27 -23.80 25.77
C PRO A 434 9.08 -22.51 25.58
N LYS A 435 9.26 -21.75 26.66
CA LYS A 435 10.22 -20.64 26.65
C LYS A 435 11.61 -21.18 26.38
N ARG A 436 12.27 -20.63 25.36
CA ARG A 436 13.68 -20.92 25.03
C ARG A 436 14.58 -20.69 26.24
N ARG A 437 15.51 -21.61 26.50
CA ARG A 437 16.62 -21.44 27.45
C ARG A 437 17.82 -20.81 26.75
N LYS A 438 18.70 -20.14 27.51
CA LYS A 438 19.94 -19.56 26.95
C LYS A 438 20.85 -20.60 26.28
N SER A 439 20.75 -21.86 26.69
CA SER A 439 21.50 -23.00 26.14
C SER A 439 20.92 -23.54 24.83
N ASP A 440 19.71 -23.16 24.44
CA ASP A 440 19.04 -23.76 23.29
C ASP A 440 19.49 -23.09 21.98
N TYR A 441 19.72 -23.92 20.98
CA TYR A 441 20.01 -23.52 19.61
C TYR A 441 18.72 -23.12 18.88
N ILE A 442 18.78 -22.06 18.08
CA ILE A 442 17.67 -21.61 17.25
C ILE A 442 17.81 -22.26 15.88
N LEU A 443 16.85 -23.10 15.50
CA LEU A 443 16.79 -23.71 14.18
C LEU A 443 15.59 -23.16 13.41
N CYS A 444 15.88 -22.49 12.30
CA CYS A 444 14.88 -22.01 11.36
C CYS A 444 14.69 -23.04 10.24
N SER A 445 13.47 -23.56 10.12
CA SER A 445 13.06 -24.32 8.94
C SER A 445 12.69 -23.34 7.84
N VAL A 446 13.35 -23.46 6.68
CA VAL A 446 13.17 -22.55 5.53
C VAL A 446 12.65 -23.29 4.32
N THR A 447 11.86 -22.61 3.49
CA THR A 447 11.41 -23.10 2.19
C THR A 447 11.95 -22.26 1.04
N PHE A 448 12.20 -22.90 -0.08
CA PHE A 448 12.62 -22.27 -1.33
C PHE A 448 11.39 -21.97 -2.20
N SER A 449 11.43 -20.90 -3.00
CA SER A 449 10.32 -20.41 -3.83
C SER A 449 9.70 -21.43 -4.79
N LYS A 450 10.34 -22.58 -5.04
CA LYS A 450 9.85 -23.68 -5.89
C LYS A 450 9.91 -25.06 -5.21
N GLY A 451 10.16 -25.13 -3.91
CA GLY A 451 10.39 -26.38 -3.18
C GLY A 451 9.24 -26.77 -2.25
N TYR A 452 8.87 -28.06 -2.25
CA TYR A 452 7.95 -28.64 -1.25
C TYR A 452 8.66 -29.15 0.01
N LYS A 453 10.01 -29.10 0.04
CA LYS A 453 10.83 -29.57 1.16
C LYS A 453 11.39 -28.38 1.94
N THR A 454 11.36 -28.49 3.25
CA THR A 454 11.94 -27.53 4.17
C THR A 454 13.30 -28.01 4.68
N TYR A 455 14.19 -27.07 5.01
CA TYR A 455 15.54 -27.37 5.51
C TYR A 455 15.83 -26.54 6.76
N TYR A 456 16.47 -27.15 7.76
CA TYR A 456 16.89 -26.44 8.96
C TYR A 456 18.21 -25.69 8.76
N TYR A 457 18.23 -24.44 9.20
CA TYR A 457 19.44 -23.63 9.34
C TYR A 457 19.53 -23.10 10.77
N LEU A 458 20.76 -23.00 11.28
CA LEU A 458 21.06 -22.42 12.58
C LEU A 458 21.06 -20.89 12.51
N THR A 459 20.64 -20.25 13.59
CA THR A 459 20.82 -18.81 13.75
C THR A 459 21.11 -18.46 15.20
N ASP A 460 21.84 -17.37 15.39
CA ASP A 460 22.03 -16.72 16.70
C ASP A 460 21.15 -15.46 16.83
N ASP A 461 20.49 -15.06 15.73
CA ASP A 461 19.56 -13.92 15.64
C ASP A 461 18.15 -14.35 16.06
N ASP A 462 17.72 -13.87 17.23
CA ASP A 462 16.39 -14.11 17.80
C ASP A 462 15.31 -13.15 17.29
N SER A 463 15.68 -12.17 16.45
CA SER A 463 14.75 -11.24 15.81
C SER A 463 14.06 -11.83 14.57
N ILE A 464 14.53 -12.97 14.08
CA ILE A 464 13.95 -13.69 12.94
C ILE A 464 12.59 -14.28 13.36
N LYS A 465 11.57 -14.04 12.55
CA LYS A 465 10.18 -14.50 12.73
C LYS A 465 9.76 -15.41 11.58
N ILE A 466 8.75 -16.24 11.85
CA ILE A 466 8.08 -17.01 10.80
C ILE A 466 7.50 -16.02 9.78
N GLY A 467 7.76 -16.27 8.50
CA GLY A 467 7.39 -15.39 7.39
C GLY A 467 8.55 -14.56 6.83
N ASP A 468 9.61 -14.33 7.60
CA ASP A 468 10.76 -13.53 7.17
C ASP A 468 11.49 -14.16 5.99
N LEU A 469 12.03 -13.30 5.12
CA LEU A 469 12.99 -13.72 4.11
C LEU A 469 14.41 -13.63 4.68
N VAL A 470 15.23 -14.64 4.45
CA VAL A 470 16.61 -14.73 4.96
C VAL A 470 17.56 -15.22 3.86
N TYR A 471 18.83 -14.81 3.93
CA TYR A 471 19.89 -15.34 3.08
C TYR A 471 20.51 -16.58 3.72
N VAL A 472 20.56 -17.67 2.97
CA VAL A 472 21.17 -18.94 3.39
C VAL A 472 22.18 -19.45 2.36
N PRO A 473 23.23 -20.19 2.79
CA PRO A 473 24.18 -20.80 1.88
C PRO A 473 23.69 -22.17 1.37
N VAL A 474 23.61 -22.34 0.06
CA VAL A 474 23.12 -23.56 -0.61
C VAL A 474 24.24 -24.28 -1.34
N GLY A 475 24.16 -25.61 -1.48
CA GLY A 475 25.16 -26.39 -2.21
C GLY A 475 26.53 -26.50 -1.52
N SER A 476 27.47 -27.20 -2.15
CA SER A 476 28.86 -27.29 -1.68
C SER A 476 29.68 -26.05 -2.02
N ASP A 477 29.23 -25.27 -3.00
CA ASP A 477 29.79 -23.99 -3.43
C ASP A 477 29.36 -22.82 -2.53
N GLY A 478 28.31 -23.00 -1.71
CA GLY A 478 27.90 -22.03 -0.71
C GLY A 478 27.23 -20.79 -1.28
N HIS A 479 26.65 -20.88 -2.48
CA HIS A 479 25.97 -19.75 -3.09
C HIS A 479 24.80 -19.27 -2.21
N GLU A 480 24.62 -17.96 -2.14
CA GLU A 480 23.55 -17.38 -1.33
C GLU A 480 22.20 -17.53 -2.05
N ALA A 481 21.19 -17.95 -1.31
CA ALA A 481 19.81 -17.98 -1.77
C ALA A 481 18.90 -17.27 -0.77
N VAL A 482 17.89 -16.57 -1.29
CA VAL A 482 16.81 -16.00 -0.48
C VAL A 482 15.75 -17.06 -0.27
N VAL A 483 15.43 -17.31 1.00
CA VAL A 483 14.45 -18.31 1.42
C VAL A 483 13.49 -17.74 2.44
N LYS A 484 12.29 -18.31 2.54
CA LYS A 484 11.28 -17.89 3.52
C LYS A 484 11.33 -18.80 4.75
N VAL A 485 11.37 -18.21 5.94
CA VAL A 485 11.26 -18.92 7.21
C VAL A 485 9.82 -19.39 7.39
N VAL A 486 9.63 -20.68 7.57
CA VAL A 486 8.29 -21.29 7.74
C VAL A 486 8.07 -21.86 9.13
N LYS A 487 9.15 -22.13 9.87
CA LYS A 487 9.09 -22.62 11.26
C LYS A 487 10.34 -22.21 12.02
N ILE A 488 10.20 -21.94 13.31
CA ILE A 488 11.33 -21.72 14.24
C ILE A 488 11.13 -22.66 15.42
N ASP A 489 12.15 -23.48 15.67
CA ASP A 489 12.20 -24.42 16.78
C ASP A 489 13.44 -24.17 17.63
N TYR A 490 13.36 -24.53 18.90
CA TYR A 490 14.46 -24.43 19.86
C TYR A 490 14.81 -25.83 20.32
N PHE A 491 16.09 -26.19 20.22
CA PHE A 491 16.58 -27.51 20.60
C PHE A 491 17.76 -27.36 21.57
N ASN A 492 17.81 -28.21 22.58
CA ASN A 492 19.06 -28.45 23.29
C ASN A 492 20.02 -29.24 22.37
N GLU A 493 21.30 -29.33 22.74
CA GLU A 493 22.32 -30.03 21.94
C GLU A 493 21.97 -31.50 21.67
N GLU A 494 21.32 -32.17 22.64
CA GLU A 494 20.97 -33.60 22.58
C GLU A 494 19.75 -33.89 21.68
N GLU A 495 18.88 -32.90 21.46
CA GLU A 495 17.63 -32.98 20.70
C GLU A 495 17.76 -32.45 19.27
N LEU A 496 18.95 -32.04 18.85
CA LEU A 496 19.16 -31.47 17.53
C LEU A 496 18.79 -32.47 16.41
N PRO A 497 17.96 -32.05 15.43
CA PRO A 497 17.56 -32.93 14.32
C PRO A 497 18.73 -33.29 13.39
N LEU A 498 19.80 -32.49 13.42
CA LEU A 498 21.03 -32.67 12.66
C LEU A 498 22.23 -32.22 13.52
N PRO A 499 23.40 -32.87 13.42
CA PRO A 499 24.61 -32.42 14.11
C PRO A 499 24.96 -30.97 13.76
N LEU A 500 25.46 -30.20 14.74
CA LEU A 500 25.80 -28.78 14.57
C LEU A 500 26.79 -28.57 13.42
N GLU A 501 27.77 -29.46 13.29
CA GLU A 501 28.83 -29.37 12.27
C GLU A 501 28.30 -29.52 10.85
N ARG A 502 27.13 -30.15 10.70
CA ARG A 502 26.47 -30.39 9.42
C ARG A 502 25.35 -29.40 9.14
N THR A 503 24.97 -28.59 10.13
CA THR A 503 23.86 -27.64 10.02
C THR A 503 24.41 -26.28 9.66
N LYS A 504 24.04 -25.79 8.47
CA LYS A 504 24.48 -24.48 7.97
C LYS A 504 23.80 -23.35 8.75
N LYS A 505 24.45 -22.19 8.83
CA LYS A 505 23.89 -20.99 9.48
C LYS A 505 23.17 -20.07 8.49
N ILE A 506 22.12 -19.40 8.96
CA ILE A 506 21.55 -18.24 8.28
C ILE A 506 22.62 -17.14 8.26
N LEU A 507 22.79 -16.49 7.10
CA LEU A 507 23.79 -15.45 6.92
C LEU A 507 23.30 -14.10 7.45
N ARG A 508 22.06 -13.73 7.08
CA ARG A 508 21.40 -12.49 7.49
C ARG A 508 19.92 -12.51 7.11
N LYS A 509 19.11 -11.75 7.85
CA LYS A 509 17.72 -11.44 7.49
C LYS A 509 17.68 -10.46 6.32
N VAL A 510 16.75 -10.66 5.38
CA VAL A 510 16.49 -9.72 4.28
C VAL A 510 15.78 -8.51 4.88
N LYS A 511 16.30 -7.31 4.59
CA LYS A 511 15.61 -6.07 4.96
C LYS A 511 14.45 -5.84 3.99
N THR A 512 13.24 -6.11 4.44
CA THR A 512 12.03 -5.70 3.72
C THR A 512 11.85 -4.20 3.93
N THR A 513 11.89 -3.40 2.86
CA THR A 513 11.60 -1.95 2.90
C THR A 513 10.09 -1.68 2.97
N SER A 514 9.39 -2.41 3.83
CA SER A 514 7.95 -2.27 4.04
C SER A 514 7.57 -2.67 5.47
N GLU A 515 8.09 -1.93 6.44
CA GLU A 515 7.48 -1.79 7.77
C GLU A 515 7.31 -0.29 8.04
N THR A 516 6.55 0.41 7.20
CA THR A 516 5.80 1.56 7.67
C THR A 516 4.57 1.02 8.39
N GLY A 517 4.40 1.42 9.64
CA GLY A 517 3.55 0.77 10.62
C GLY A 517 2.11 0.56 10.16
N SER A 518 1.68 -0.69 10.21
CA SER A 518 0.30 -1.08 10.50
C SER A 518 0.32 -2.02 11.70
N LYS A 519 0.70 -1.44 12.84
CA LYS A 519 0.06 -1.79 14.11
C LYS A 519 -0.82 -0.61 14.48
N VAL A 520 -2.06 -0.64 13.99
CA VAL A 520 -3.24 -0.19 14.74
C VAL A 520 -4.31 -1.22 14.48
#